data_AF-A0A7W2Y2M4-F1
#
_entry.id   AF-A0A7W2Y2M4-F1
#
_cell.length_a   1.000
_cell.length_b   1.000
_cell.length_c   1.000
_cell.angle_alpha   90.00
_cell.angle_beta   90.00
_cell.angle_gamma   90.00
#
_symmetry.space_group_name_H-M   'P 1'
#
loop_
_entity.id
_entity.type
_entity.pdbx_description
1 polymer ?
#
loop_
_entity_poly.entity_id
_entity_poly.type
_entity_poly.pdbx_seq_one_letter_code
_entity_poly.pdbx_strand_id
1 'polypeptide(L)'
;MNINLLSQKNKAFFFISLLVSAPLQAAQSQTLEMNQWLKARFGAQHQALIPIVAVADMLYSCQQQKKKADSLTIKALITQLDKNTLAEQLITCLAGESPKSDTALNYGLKACFYEQFSHLSLAEKQQKMAIVTQTIATLSRSERQKSFTQCVTDQAIHYLR
;
A
#
# COMPACT_ATOMS: atom_id res chain seq x y z
N MET A 1 20.80 37.84 -76.27
CA MET A 1 20.09 38.70 -75.30
C MET A 1 20.63 38.40 -73.91
N ASN A 2 21.36 39.39 -73.38
CA ASN A 2 22.07 39.54 -72.09
C ASN A 2 22.42 38.33 -71.20
N ILE A 3 23.74 38.11 -71.12
CA ILE A 3 24.46 37.58 -69.96
C ILE A 3 24.61 38.74 -68.96
N ASN A 4 24.45 38.49 -67.66
CA ASN A 4 25.10 39.31 -66.64
C ASN A 4 25.61 38.49 -65.46
N LEU A 5 26.86 38.79 -65.13
CA LEU A 5 27.70 38.24 -64.08
C LEU A 5 27.33 38.77 -62.69
N LEU A 6 27.69 37.95 -61.69
CA LEU A 6 28.24 38.30 -60.36
C LEU A 6 27.63 39.47 -59.58
N SER A 7 27.11 39.18 -58.37
CA SER A 7 27.48 39.99 -57.20
C SER A 7 27.32 39.23 -55.89
N GLN A 8 28.45 39.17 -55.21
CA GLN A 8 28.79 38.66 -53.89
C GLN A 8 27.88 39.21 -52.78
N LYS A 9 27.51 38.36 -51.82
CA LYS A 9 27.50 38.73 -50.39
C LYS A 9 27.51 37.47 -49.53
N ASN A 10 28.71 37.15 -49.07
CA ASN A 10 28.96 36.28 -47.93
C ASN A 10 28.04 36.67 -46.78
N LYS A 11 27.12 35.78 -46.41
CA LYS A 11 26.62 35.71 -45.05
C LYS A 11 26.91 34.29 -44.57
N ALA A 12 27.97 34.18 -43.79
CA ALA A 12 28.30 32.99 -43.04
C ALA A 12 27.04 32.53 -42.31
N PHE A 13 26.48 31.39 -42.74
CA PHE A 13 25.45 30.69 -41.99
C PHE A 13 26.17 30.01 -40.83
N PHE A 14 26.28 30.74 -39.71
CA PHE A 14 26.74 30.20 -38.44
C PHE A 14 25.62 29.25 -37.95
N PHE A 15 25.75 27.96 -38.26
CA PHE A 15 24.91 26.91 -37.68
C PHE A 15 25.23 26.83 -36.18
N ILE A 16 24.51 27.59 -35.36
CA ILE A 16 24.48 27.38 -33.92
C ILE A 16 23.66 26.10 -33.69
N SER A 17 24.32 24.96 -33.65
CA SER A 17 23.77 23.79 -32.96
C SER A 17 23.76 24.09 -31.47
N LEU A 18 22.63 24.60 -30.97
CA LEU A 18 22.36 24.62 -29.53
C LEU A 18 22.13 23.16 -29.09
N LEU A 19 23.21 22.49 -28.68
CA LEU A 19 23.12 21.27 -27.89
C LEU A 19 22.62 21.66 -26.49
N VAL A 20 21.29 21.71 -26.32
CA VAL A 20 20.67 21.72 -24.98
C VAL A 20 20.73 20.28 -24.45
N SER A 21 21.87 19.91 -23.87
CA SER A 21 22.01 18.62 -23.20
C SER A 21 21.55 18.74 -21.73
N ALA A 22 20.32 18.25 -21.51
CA ALA A 22 19.78 17.54 -20.35
C ALA A 22 19.79 18.16 -18.94
N PRO A 23 18.67 18.79 -18.49
CA PRO A 23 18.28 18.81 -17.08
C PRO A 23 17.73 17.44 -16.58
N LEU A 24 17.52 16.47 -17.47
CA LEU A 24 16.87 15.19 -17.15
C LEU A 24 17.69 14.30 -16.20
N GLN A 25 19.03 14.33 -16.31
CA GLN A 25 19.92 13.43 -15.57
C GLN A 25 20.11 13.85 -14.10
N ALA A 26 20.10 15.16 -13.82
CA ALA A 26 20.17 15.69 -12.45
C ALA A 26 18.85 15.50 -11.69
N ALA A 27 17.70 15.63 -12.36
CA ALA A 27 16.40 15.35 -11.75
C ALA A 27 16.22 13.86 -11.40
N GLN A 28 16.73 12.96 -12.25
CA GLN A 28 16.67 11.52 -12.01
C GLN A 28 17.59 11.07 -10.87
N SER A 29 18.80 11.62 -10.76
CA SER A 29 19.72 11.31 -9.66
C SER A 29 19.20 11.82 -8.31
N GLN A 30 18.66 13.04 -8.26
CA GLN A 30 18.07 13.59 -7.03
C GLN A 30 16.85 12.79 -6.55
N THR A 31 16.03 12.31 -7.49
CA THR A 31 14.87 11.46 -7.17
C THR A 31 15.31 10.10 -6.62
N LEU A 32 16.36 9.51 -7.19
CA LEU A 32 16.92 8.24 -6.71
C LEU A 32 17.45 8.37 -5.27
N GLU A 33 18.23 9.41 -4.98
CA GLU A 33 18.79 9.71 -3.66
C GLU A 33 17.69 9.92 -2.61
N MET A 34 16.65 10.70 -2.94
CA MET A 34 15.51 10.92 -2.06
C MET A 34 14.76 9.62 -1.74
N ASN A 35 14.52 8.78 -2.73
CA ASN A 35 13.83 7.49 -2.54
C ASN A 35 14.65 6.54 -1.66
N GLN A 36 15.98 6.52 -1.84
CA GLN A 36 16.87 5.72 -0.98
C GLN A 36 16.84 6.21 0.46
N TRP A 37 16.84 7.53 0.67
CA TRP A 37 16.72 8.12 2.00
C TRP A 37 15.40 7.76 2.68
N LEU A 38 14.27 7.89 1.97
CA LEU A 38 12.95 7.52 2.50
C LEU A 38 12.89 6.04 2.89
N LYS A 39 13.43 5.16 2.03
CA LYS A 39 13.49 3.73 2.32
C LYS A 39 14.37 3.42 3.53
N ALA A 40 15.53 4.07 3.65
CA ALA A 40 16.41 3.90 4.80
C ALA A 40 15.77 4.41 6.10
N ARG A 41 15.06 5.54 6.04
CA ARG A 41 14.43 6.17 7.20
C ARG A 41 13.24 5.39 7.74
N PHE A 42 12.38 4.88 6.84
CA PHE A 42 11.09 4.32 7.23
C PHE A 42 10.96 2.81 6.99
N GLY A 43 11.86 2.19 6.23
CA GLY A 43 11.74 0.79 5.83
C GLY A 43 11.73 -0.20 7.00
N ALA A 44 12.64 -0.03 7.97
CA ALA A 44 12.69 -0.92 9.14
C ALA A 44 11.44 -0.81 10.03
N GLN A 45 10.94 0.42 10.21
CA GLN A 45 9.73 0.66 10.99
C GLN A 45 8.50 0.08 10.30
N HIS A 46 8.38 0.30 8.99
CA HIS A 46 7.30 -0.23 8.17
C HIS A 46 7.30 -1.76 8.21
N GLN A 47 8.44 -2.39 7.99
CA GLN A 47 8.55 -3.85 8.01
C GLN A 47 8.22 -4.45 9.38
N ALA A 48 8.53 -3.75 10.48
CA ALA A 48 8.14 -4.17 11.83
C ALA A 48 6.64 -4.00 12.10
N LEU A 49 5.98 -3.02 11.47
CA LEU A 49 4.54 -2.77 11.62
C LEU A 49 3.67 -3.77 10.86
N ILE A 50 4.09 -4.25 9.68
CA ILE A 50 3.32 -5.21 8.87
C ILE A 50 2.73 -6.38 9.68
N PRO A 51 3.51 -7.14 10.49
CA PRO A 51 2.95 -8.24 11.27
C PRO A 51 1.98 -7.79 12.38
N ILE A 52 2.15 -6.59 12.94
CA ILE A 52 1.24 -6.03 13.95
C ILE A 52 -0.11 -5.71 13.30
N VAL A 53 -0.08 -5.04 12.15
CA VAL A 53 -1.28 -4.71 11.36
C VAL A 53 -2.01 -5.99 10.96
N ALA A 54 -1.29 -6.99 10.45
CA ALA A 54 -1.88 -8.26 10.04
C ALA A 54 -2.63 -8.97 11.19
N VAL A 55 -2.05 -9.02 12.40
CA VAL A 55 -2.70 -9.61 13.57
C VAL A 55 -3.90 -8.79 14.02
N ALA A 56 -3.80 -7.46 14.01
CA ALA A 56 -4.89 -6.57 14.36
C ALA A 56 -6.11 -6.75 13.43
N ASP A 57 -5.88 -6.87 12.13
CA ASP A 57 -6.93 -7.12 11.14
C ASP A 57 -7.61 -8.48 11.37
N MET A 58 -6.83 -9.54 11.56
CA MET A 58 -7.39 -10.86 11.87
C MET A 58 -8.24 -10.82 13.14
N LEU A 59 -7.73 -10.16 14.19
CA LEU A 59 -8.43 -10.04 15.47
C LEU A 59 -9.73 -9.25 15.32
N TYR A 60 -9.70 -8.11 14.63
CA TYR A 60 -10.86 -7.25 14.44
C TYR A 60 -12.03 -8.02 13.80
N SER A 61 -11.81 -8.64 12.64
CA SER A 61 -12.88 -9.39 11.96
C SER A 61 -13.35 -10.60 12.76
N CYS A 62 -12.45 -11.27 13.48
CA CYS A 62 -12.82 -12.36 14.36
C CYS A 62 -13.75 -11.88 15.50
N GLN A 63 -13.44 -10.75 16.14
CA GLN A 63 -14.28 -10.16 17.20
C GLN A 63 -15.64 -9.70 16.66
N GLN A 64 -15.66 -9.12 15.45
CA GLN A 64 -16.89 -8.74 14.77
C GLN A 64 -17.80 -9.95 14.50
N GLN A 65 -17.24 -11.07 14.04
CA GLN A 65 -18.03 -12.29 13.84
C GLN A 65 -18.62 -12.83 15.15
N LYS A 66 -17.89 -12.69 16.26
CA LYS A 66 -18.38 -13.08 17.60
C LYS A 66 -19.32 -12.05 18.24
N LYS A 67 -19.66 -10.96 17.55
CA LYS A 67 -20.54 -9.87 18.03
C LYS A 67 -20.10 -9.32 19.40
N LYS A 68 -18.80 -9.15 19.61
CA LYS A 68 -18.27 -8.61 20.85
C LYS A 68 -18.63 -7.12 20.96
N ALA A 69 -19.38 -6.75 22.00
CA ALA A 69 -19.98 -5.41 22.15
C ALA A 69 -18.95 -4.25 22.23
N ASP A 70 -17.72 -4.54 22.68
CA ASP A 70 -16.67 -3.54 22.93
C ASP A 70 -15.41 -3.77 22.08
N SER A 71 -15.55 -4.22 20.84
CA SER A 71 -14.39 -4.40 19.96
C SER A 71 -13.74 -3.04 19.63
N LEU A 72 -12.44 -2.92 19.92
CA LEU A 72 -11.64 -1.75 19.55
C LEU A 72 -11.62 -1.57 18.02
N THR A 73 -11.40 -0.33 17.56
CA THR A 73 -11.13 -0.06 16.14
C THR A 73 -9.78 -0.67 15.72
N ILE A 74 -9.59 -0.93 14.42
CA ILE A 74 -8.32 -1.45 13.89
C ILE A 74 -7.15 -0.52 14.28
N LYS A 75 -7.34 0.80 14.13
CA LYS A 75 -6.37 1.81 14.60
C LYS A 75 -6.05 1.65 16.09
N ALA A 76 -7.05 1.48 16.95
CA ALA A 76 -6.82 1.31 18.39
C ALA A 76 -6.09 -0.01 18.70
N LEU A 77 -6.46 -1.11 18.04
CA LEU A 77 -5.74 -2.39 18.14
C LEU A 77 -4.25 -2.23 17.81
N ILE A 78 -3.91 -1.53 16.72
CA ILE A 78 -2.52 -1.33 16.28
C ILE A 78 -1.73 -0.39 17.19
N THR A 79 -2.39 0.66 17.70
CA THR A 79 -1.68 1.78 18.35
C THR A 79 -1.71 1.77 19.88
N GLN A 80 -2.62 1.00 20.49
CA GLN A 80 -2.82 0.98 21.94
C GLN A 80 -2.47 -0.35 22.59
N LEU A 81 -2.47 -1.45 21.83
CA LEU A 81 -2.11 -2.77 22.34
C LEU A 81 -0.68 -3.11 21.94
N ASP A 82 0.05 -3.79 22.82
CA ASP A 82 1.34 -4.36 22.47
C ASP A 82 1.16 -5.67 21.66
N LYS A 83 2.23 -6.07 20.97
CA LYS A 83 2.22 -7.22 20.05
C LYS A 83 1.83 -8.55 20.72
N ASN A 84 2.15 -8.74 22.00
CA ASN A 84 1.85 -9.99 22.70
C ASN A 84 0.37 -10.03 23.07
N THR A 85 -0.16 -8.93 23.61
CA THR A 85 -1.60 -8.79 23.89
C THR A 85 -2.43 -8.99 22.63
N LEU A 86 -2.01 -8.43 21.48
CA LEU A 86 -2.69 -8.67 20.19
C LEU A 86 -2.70 -10.15 19.80
N ALA A 87 -1.55 -10.82 19.91
CA ALA A 87 -1.43 -12.24 19.56
C ALA A 87 -2.27 -13.13 20.48
N GLU A 88 -2.26 -12.89 21.79
CA GLU A 88 -3.06 -13.63 22.77
C GLU A 88 -4.56 -13.46 22.54
N GLN A 89 -5.00 -12.22 22.27
CA GLN A 89 -6.39 -11.96 21.94
C GLN A 89 -6.80 -12.62 20.62
N LEU A 90 -5.92 -12.65 19.61
CA LEU A 90 -6.18 -13.36 18.36
C LEU A 90 -6.31 -14.86 18.59
N ILE A 91 -5.38 -15.49 19.29
CA ILE A 91 -5.42 -16.93 19.60
C ILE A 91 -6.72 -17.27 20.34
N THR A 92 -7.08 -16.45 21.33
CA THR A 92 -8.33 -16.61 22.07
C THR A 92 -9.54 -16.47 21.15
N CYS A 93 -9.52 -15.51 20.24
CA CYS A 93 -10.61 -15.30 19.29
C CYS A 93 -10.73 -16.45 18.29
N LEU A 94 -9.61 -17.00 17.81
CA LEU A 94 -9.59 -18.12 16.87
C LEU A 94 -10.06 -19.44 17.50
N ALA A 95 -10.17 -19.53 18.83
CA ALA A 95 -10.78 -20.65 19.55
C ALA A 95 -10.24 -22.04 19.13
N GLY A 96 -8.92 -22.15 19.02
CA GLY A 96 -8.22 -23.38 18.63
C GLY A 96 -7.81 -23.45 17.16
N GLU A 97 -8.29 -22.54 16.31
CA GLU A 97 -7.75 -22.39 14.97
C GLU A 97 -6.36 -21.73 14.96
N SER A 98 -5.50 -22.17 14.05
CA SER A 98 -4.19 -21.58 13.84
C SER A 98 -4.30 -20.17 13.22
N PRO A 99 -3.46 -19.20 13.60
CA PRO A 99 -3.33 -17.92 12.89
C PRO A 99 -2.92 -18.06 11.41
N LYS A 100 -2.48 -19.25 10.98
CA LYS A 100 -2.16 -19.58 9.58
C LYS A 100 -3.31 -20.27 8.84
N SER A 101 -4.46 -20.47 9.50
CA SER A 101 -5.63 -21.12 8.91
C SER A 101 -6.28 -20.24 7.84
N ASP A 102 -7.09 -20.86 6.98
CA ASP A 102 -7.86 -20.14 5.97
C ASP A 102 -8.90 -19.19 6.60
N THR A 103 -9.44 -19.56 7.76
CA THR A 103 -10.34 -18.70 8.53
C THR A 103 -9.64 -17.44 9.01
N ALA A 104 -8.45 -17.58 9.62
CA ALA A 104 -7.66 -16.44 10.08
C ALA A 104 -7.26 -15.53 8.90
N LEU A 105 -6.82 -16.11 7.78
CA LEU A 105 -6.52 -15.37 6.56
C LEU A 105 -7.75 -14.59 6.04
N ASN A 106 -8.93 -15.20 6.05
CA ASN A 106 -10.18 -14.55 5.64
C ASN A 106 -10.57 -13.40 6.58
N TYR A 107 -10.33 -13.53 7.88
CA TYR A 107 -10.52 -12.43 8.83
C TYR A 107 -9.60 -11.26 8.53
N GLY A 108 -8.31 -11.53 8.30
CA GLY A 108 -7.34 -10.53 7.91
C GLY A 108 -7.77 -9.75 6.67
N LEU A 109 -8.15 -10.47 5.60
CA LEU A 109 -8.64 -9.84 4.37
C LEU A 109 -9.87 -8.96 4.60
N LYS A 110 -10.88 -9.47 5.31
CA LYS A 110 -12.11 -8.71 5.57
C LYS A 110 -11.85 -7.42 6.32
N ALA A 111 -11.01 -7.46 7.36
CA ALA A 111 -10.69 -6.27 8.16
C ALA A 111 -9.85 -5.27 7.37
N CYS A 112 -8.84 -5.73 6.63
CA CYS A 112 -8.00 -4.86 5.83
C CYS A 112 -8.84 -4.09 4.80
N PHE A 113 -9.72 -4.77 4.05
CA PHE A 113 -10.63 -4.08 3.12
C PHE A 113 -11.64 -3.17 3.83
N TYR A 114 -12.13 -3.56 5.00
CA TYR A 114 -13.02 -2.71 5.80
C TYR A 114 -12.34 -1.38 6.18
N GLU A 115 -11.04 -1.42 6.52
CA GLU A 115 -10.24 -0.23 6.81
C GLU A 115 -9.91 0.58 5.54
N GLN A 116 -9.61 -0.06 4.42
CA GLN A 116 -9.42 0.61 3.11
C GLN A 116 -10.66 1.43 2.72
N PHE A 117 -11.84 0.98 3.12
CA PHE A 117 -13.11 1.67 2.90
C PHE A 117 -13.49 2.64 4.03
N SER A 118 -12.60 2.97 4.95
CA SER A 118 -12.86 3.85 6.11
C SER A 118 -13.43 5.21 5.73
N HIS A 119 -13.12 5.72 4.54
CA HIS A 119 -13.59 7.00 4.00
C HIS A 119 -15.03 6.96 3.44
N LEU A 120 -15.60 5.77 3.25
CA LEU A 120 -16.94 5.60 2.66
C LEU A 120 -18.04 5.65 3.71
N SER A 121 -19.26 5.97 3.28
CA SER A 121 -20.45 5.83 4.13
C SER A 121 -20.66 4.36 4.54
N LEU A 122 -21.43 4.14 5.62
CA LEU A 122 -21.70 2.78 6.10
C LEU A 122 -22.40 1.91 5.03
N ALA A 123 -23.35 2.49 4.29
CA ALA A 123 -24.08 1.79 3.24
C ALA A 123 -23.16 1.36 2.08
N GLU A 124 -22.32 2.28 1.60
CA GLU A 124 -21.34 1.98 0.53
C GLU A 124 -20.30 0.96 0.99
N LYS A 125 -19.83 1.07 2.24
CA LYS A 125 -18.91 0.12 2.83
C LYS A 125 -19.52 -1.28 2.88
N GLN A 126 -20.76 -1.40 3.33
CA GLN A 126 -21.48 -2.68 3.37
C GLN A 126 -21.61 -3.30 1.97
N GLN A 127 -21.99 -2.49 0.98
CA GLN A 127 -22.09 -2.96 -0.41
C GLN A 127 -20.75 -3.48 -0.94
N LYS A 128 -19.65 -2.75 -0.73
CA LYS A 128 -18.32 -3.19 -1.17
C LYS A 128 -17.83 -4.40 -0.39
N MET A 129 -18.13 -4.49 0.90
CA MET A 129 -17.76 -5.65 1.73
C MET A 129 -18.51 -6.93 1.31
N ALA A 130 -19.71 -6.82 0.75
CA ALA A 130 -20.39 -7.96 0.14
C ALA A 130 -19.59 -8.52 -1.05
N ILE A 131 -19.10 -7.65 -1.94
CA ILE A 131 -18.26 -8.02 -3.07
C ILE A 131 -16.94 -8.65 -2.58
N VAL A 132 -16.28 -8.02 -1.61
CA VAL A 132 -15.06 -8.57 -1.00
C VAL A 132 -15.29 -9.97 -0.44
N THR A 133 -16.40 -10.18 0.28
CA THR A 133 -16.73 -11.48 0.86
C THR A 133 -16.94 -12.55 -0.22
N GLN A 134 -17.64 -12.20 -1.30
CA GLN A 134 -17.84 -13.09 -2.44
C GLN A 134 -16.50 -13.43 -3.12
N THR A 135 -15.66 -12.43 -3.38
CA THR A 135 -14.35 -12.62 -4.00
C THR A 135 -13.46 -13.54 -3.16
N ILE A 136 -13.38 -13.31 -1.84
CA ILE A 136 -12.61 -14.14 -0.91
C ILE A 136 -13.05 -15.61 -0.98
N ALA A 137 -14.35 -15.89 -1.11
CA ALA A 137 -14.85 -17.26 -1.20
C ALA A 137 -14.45 -17.99 -2.50
N THR A 138 -14.13 -17.24 -3.56
CA THR A 138 -13.77 -17.79 -4.88
C THR A 138 -12.27 -17.89 -5.11
N LEU A 139 -11.48 -17.06 -4.44
CA LEU A 139 -10.02 -17.03 -4.61
C LEU A 139 -9.35 -18.25 -3.97
N SER A 140 -8.32 -18.77 -4.63
CA SER A 140 -7.44 -19.76 -4.05
C SER A 140 -6.75 -19.21 -2.80
N ARG A 141 -6.26 -20.12 -1.95
CA ARG A 141 -5.52 -19.74 -0.74
C ARG A 141 -4.29 -18.88 -1.05
N SER A 142 -3.56 -19.18 -2.12
CA SER A 142 -2.37 -18.42 -2.52
C SER A 142 -2.72 -17.00 -2.97
N GLU A 143 -3.80 -16.82 -3.73
CA GLU A 143 -4.30 -15.50 -4.13
C GLU A 143 -4.76 -14.70 -2.91
N ARG A 144 -5.51 -15.31 -2.00
CA ARG A 144 -5.89 -14.70 -0.73
C ARG A 144 -4.67 -14.25 0.07
N GLN A 145 -3.64 -15.10 0.18
CA GLN A 145 -2.41 -14.77 0.89
C GLN A 145 -1.68 -13.59 0.23
N LYS A 146 -1.61 -13.56 -1.10
CA LYS A 146 -1.00 -12.47 -1.86
C LYS A 146 -1.78 -11.16 -1.64
N SER A 147 -3.10 -11.18 -1.79
CA SER A 147 -3.96 -10.03 -1.55
C SER A 147 -3.84 -9.52 -0.11
N PHE A 148 -3.81 -10.43 0.87
CA PHE A 148 -3.68 -10.03 2.26
C PHE A 148 -2.33 -9.38 2.53
N THR A 149 -1.25 -9.99 2.05
CA THR A 149 0.11 -9.45 2.16
C THR A 149 0.21 -8.05 1.57
N GLN A 150 -0.34 -7.83 0.37
CA GLN A 150 -0.37 -6.51 -0.25
C GLN A 150 -1.16 -5.51 0.62
N CYS A 151 -2.38 -5.88 1.02
CA CYS A 151 -3.27 -5.00 1.76
C CYS A 151 -2.65 -4.54 3.09
N VAL A 152 -2.08 -5.46 3.89
CA VAL A 152 -1.45 -5.09 5.18
C VAL A 152 -0.13 -4.32 4.99
N THR A 153 0.57 -4.56 3.88
CA THR A 153 1.78 -3.80 3.52
C THR A 153 1.41 -2.35 3.24
N ASP A 154 0.36 -2.12 2.46
CA ASP A 154 -0.13 -0.78 2.13
C ASP A 154 -0.70 -0.10 3.39
N GLN A 155 -1.50 -0.82 4.17
CA GLN A 155 -2.11 -0.30 5.39
C GLN A 155 -1.05 0.08 6.45
N ALA A 156 0.03 -0.68 6.59
CA ALA A 156 1.11 -0.38 7.54
C ALA A 156 1.77 0.98 7.28
N ILE A 157 1.75 1.49 6.05
CA ILE A 157 2.27 2.82 5.71
C ILE A 157 1.50 3.91 6.48
N HIS A 158 0.19 3.74 6.66
CA HIS A 158 -0.66 4.72 7.36
C HIS A 158 -0.38 4.83 8.87
N TYR A 159 0.39 3.89 9.43
CA TYR A 159 0.71 3.85 10.86
C TYR A 159 2.19 4.11 11.17
N LEU A 160 3.00 4.45 10.15
CA LEU A 160 4.38 4.91 10.34
C LEU A 160 4.40 6.20 11.19
N ARG A 161 5.43 6.32 12.05
CA ARG A 161 5.68 7.50 12.89
C ARG A 161 7.11 7.99 12.73
#